data_AF-A0A7C2T8S0-F1
#
_entry.id   AF-A0A7C2T8S0-F1
#
_cell.length_a   1.000
_cell.length_b   1.000
_cell.length_c   1.000
_cell.angle_alpha   90.00
_cell.angle_beta   90.00
_cell.angle_gamma   90.00
#
_symmetry.space_group_name_H-M   'P 1'
#
loop_
_entity.id
_entity.type
_entity.pdbx_description
1 polymer ?
#
loop_
_entity_poly.entity_id
_entity_poly.type
_entity_poly.pdbx_seq_one_letter_code
_entity_poly.pdbx_strand_id
1 'polypeptide(L)'
;MKRFIKLEARIAFVNLIRIDKKRIMSMIIYRAGYIEDVEFHEIKNAEDVLQKIFNSRHFQQIRYVVMKGSIGKIPESLFSNFPLPIIHVNKKIRLYNLTEEEFKIINARNHLIDGLNISKIISNLIKHYDKILP
;
A
#
# COMPACT_ATOMS: atom_id res chain seq x y z
N MET A 1 16.11 3.33 25.19
CA MET A 1 14.82 3.98 24.88
C MET A 1 13.91 2.92 24.24
N LYS A 2 12.88 2.41 24.95
CA LYS A 2 11.96 1.40 24.40
C LYS A 2 11.18 2.03 23.24
N ARG A 3 11.44 1.59 21.99
CA ARG A 3 10.61 1.95 20.84
C ARG A 3 9.23 1.33 21.09
N PHE A 4 8.27 2.15 21.52
CA PHE A 4 6.87 1.76 21.45
C PHE A 4 6.60 1.39 19.99
N ILE A 5 6.37 0.11 19.72
CA ILE A 5 5.75 -0.28 18.47
C ILE A 5 4.40 0.42 18.47
N LYS A 6 4.27 1.49 17.68
CA LYS A 6 3.04 2.28 17.60
C LYS A 6 1.95 1.36 17.09
N LEU A 7 1.15 0.83 18.01
CA LEU A 7 -0.05 0.02 17.74
C LEU A 7 -1.01 0.71 16.75
N GLU A 8 -0.85 2.02 16.57
CA GLU A 8 -1.63 2.90 15.71
C GLU A 8 -0.98 3.22 14.35
N ALA A 9 0.07 2.50 13.97
CA ALA A 9 0.76 2.76 12.72
C ALA A 9 -0.19 2.61 11.52
N ARG A 10 -0.27 3.65 10.68
CA ARG A 10 -1.02 3.58 9.42
C ARG A 10 -0.22 2.80 8.40
N ILE A 11 -0.86 1.79 7.83
CA ILE A 11 -0.33 0.97 6.74
C ILE A 11 -1.06 1.38 5.47
N ALA A 12 -0.32 1.82 4.47
CA ALA A 12 -0.86 2.10 3.14
C ALA A 12 -0.79 0.84 2.27
N PHE A 13 -1.94 0.26 1.95
CA PHE A 13 -2.06 -0.85 1.01
C PHE A 13 -2.32 -0.30 -0.40
N VAL A 14 -1.27 -0.30 -1.22
CA VAL A 14 -1.27 0.24 -2.57
C VAL A 14 -1.49 -0.90 -3.57
N ASN A 15 -2.63 -0.90 -4.26
CA ASN A 15 -2.89 -1.82 -5.36
C ASN A 15 -2.85 -1.09 -6.69
N LEU A 16 -2.23 -1.77 -7.64
CA LEU A 16 -2.01 -1.27 -8.98
C LEU A 16 -2.89 -2.09 -9.92
N ILE A 17 -3.93 -1.44 -10.44
CA ILE A 17 -5.02 -2.06 -11.18
C ILE A 17 -5.00 -1.49 -12.59
N ARG A 18 -5.17 -2.35 -13.59
CA ARG A 18 -5.42 -1.93 -14.97
C ARG A 18 -6.90 -2.06 -15.26
N ILE A 19 -7.46 -1.00 -15.83
CA ILE A 19 -8.86 -0.89 -16.21
C ILE A 19 -8.85 -0.33 -17.63
N ASP A 20 -9.20 -1.15 -18.61
CA ASP A 20 -9.01 -0.87 -20.04
C ASP A 20 -7.59 -0.35 -20.38
N LYS A 21 -7.53 0.90 -20.86
CA LYS A 21 -6.30 1.62 -21.20
C LYS A 21 -5.77 2.46 -20.03
N LYS A 22 -6.53 2.61 -18.95
CA LYS A 22 -6.14 3.35 -17.75
C LYS A 22 -5.46 2.44 -16.73
N ARG A 23 -4.53 3.03 -15.99
CA ARG A 23 -3.93 2.40 -14.81
C ARG A 23 -4.40 3.18 -13.61
N ILE A 24 -4.97 2.47 -12.64
CA ILE A 24 -5.50 3.05 -11.41
C ILE A 24 -4.69 2.50 -10.25
N MET A 25 -4.24 3.40 -9.39
CA MET A 25 -3.78 3.11 -8.05
C MET A 25 -4.95 3.22 -7.09
N SER A 26 -5.26 2.16 -6.36
CA SER A 26 -6.08 2.24 -5.15
C SER A 26 -5.16 2.17 -3.94
N MET A 27 -5.25 3.13 -3.02
CA MET A 27 -4.48 3.14 -1.78
C MET A 27 -5.44 3.10 -0.60
N ILE A 28 -5.33 2.06 0.22
CA ILE A 28 -6.15 1.89 1.41
C ILE A 28 -5.29 2.21 2.62
N ILE A 29 -5.73 3.16 3.43
CA ILE A 29 -5.07 3.52 4.68
C ILE A 29 -5.72 2.70 5.79
N TYR A 30 -4.96 1.77 6.35
CA TYR A 30 -5.42 0.85 7.38
C TYR A 30 -4.74 1.17 8.71
N ARG A 31 -5.52 1.17 9.79
CA ARG A 31 -5.03 1.42 11.14
C ARG A 31 -5.78 0.54 12.12
N ALA A 32 -5.04 -0.19 12.95
CA ALA A 32 -5.56 -0.89 14.14
C ALA A 32 -6.89 -1.67 13.93
N GLY A 33 -7.06 -2.39 12.81
CA GLY A 33 -8.25 -3.21 12.58
C GLY A 33 -9.30 -2.62 11.63
N TYR A 34 -9.17 -1.36 11.20
CA TYR A 34 -10.18 -0.70 10.36
C TYR A 34 -9.56 0.07 9.18
N ILE A 35 -10.40 0.32 8.18
CA ILE A 35 -10.11 1.19 7.05
C ILE A 35 -10.31 2.62 7.52
N GLU A 36 -9.24 3.39 7.57
CA GLU A 36 -9.28 4.81 7.91
C GLU A 36 -9.58 5.68 6.69
N ASP A 37 -9.07 5.28 5.51
CA ASP A 37 -9.33 5.99 4.27
C ASP A 37 -9.10 5.12 3.03
N VAL A 38 -9.66 5.53 1.90
CA VAL A 38 -9.41 4.93 0.59
C VAL A 38 -9.23 6.03 -0.45
N GLU A 39 -8.08 6.03 -1.12
CA GLU A 39 -7.76 6.97 -2.18
C GLU A 39 -7.65 6.25 -3.54
N PHE A 40 -8.13 6.90 -4.60
CA PHE A 40 -8.04 6.41 -5.97
C PHE A 40 -7.35 7.43 -6.85
N HIS A 41 -6.38 6.97 -7.63
CA HIS A 41 -5.59 7.83 -8.50
C HIS A 41 -5.38 7.17 -9.85
N GLU A 42 -5.62 7.87 -10.94
CA GLU A 42 -5.07 7.48 -12.23
C GLU A 42 -3.54 7.68 -12.19
N ILE A 43 -2.79 6.72 -12.73
CA ILE A 43 -1.33 6.70 -12.72
C ILE A 43 -0.77 6.46 -14.12
N LYS A 44 0.31 7.16 -14.47
CA LYS A 44 0.94 7.03 -15.79
C LYS A 44 2.12 6.06 -15.78
N ASN A 45 2.98 6.14 -14.76
CA ASN A 45 4.23 5.41 -14.64
C ASN A 45 4.54 5.05 -13.17
N ALA A 46 5.75 4.52 -12.94
CA ALA A 46 6.20 4.09 -11.62
C ALA A 46 6.48 5.27 -10.67
N GLU A 47 6.99 6.38 -11.20
CA GLU A 47 7.27 7.61 -10.46
C GLU A 47 5.98 8.26 -9.94
N ASP A 48 4.92 8.24 -10.77
CA ASP A 48 3.61 8.78 -10.43
C ASP A 48 3.01 8.08 -9.20
N VAL A 49 3.19 6.75 -9.07
CA VAL A 49 2.75 5.98 -7.88
C VAL A 49 3.33 6.59 -6.59
N LEU A 50 4.62 6.89 -6.59
CA LEU A 50 5.29 7.45 -5.41
C LEU A 50 4.85 8.88 -5.14
N GLN A 51 4.69 9.69 -6.18
CA GLN A 51 4.13 11.04 -6.02
C GLN A 51 2.73 10.98 -5.39
N LYS A 52 1.87 10.04 -5.79
CA LYS A 52 0.55 9.88 -5.17
C LYS A 52 0.63 9.47 -3.70
N ILE A 53 1.56 8.58 -3.33
CA ILE A 53 1.79 8.20 -1.93
C ILE A 53 2.27 9.41 -1.11
N PHE A 54 3.24 10.17 -1.62
CA PHE A 54 3.80 11.35 -0.95
C PHE A 54 2.79 12.49 -0.80
N ASN A 55 1.89 12.63 -1.76
CA ASN A 55 0.84 13.64 -1.73
C ASN A 55 -0.42 13.20 -0.96
N SER A 56 -0.44 11.99 -0.41
CA SER A 56 -1.54 11.57 0.46
C SER A 56 -1.64 12.49 1.68
N ARG A 57 -2.86 12.86 2.06
CA ARG A 57 -3.11 13.58 3.31
C ARG A 57 -2.65 12.82 4.55
N HIS A 58 -2.50 11.50 4.44
CA HIS A 58 -2.02 10.63 5.52
C HIS A 58 -0.52 10.41 5.49
N PHE A 59 0.22 10.95 4.51
CA PHE A 59 1.62 10.61 4.26
C PHE A 59 2.52 10.69 5.50
N GLN A 60 2.42 11.79 6.26
CA GLN A 60 3.22 11.97 7.50
C GLN A 60 2.98 10.91 8.57
N GLN A 61 1.84 10.23 8.49
CA GLN A 61 1.37 9.24 9.44
C GLN A 61 1.49 7.80 8.92
N ILE A 62 1.60 7.62 7.60
CA ILE A 62 1.93 6.33 6.98
C ILE A 62 3.31 5.92 7.49
N ARG A 63 3.35 4.77 8.15
CA ARG A 63 4.60 4.17 8.60
C ARG A 63 5.06 3.07 7.68
N TYR A 64 4.12 2.38 7.04
CA TYR A 64 4.42 1.21 6.22
C TYR A 64 3.65 1.28 4.92
N VAL A 65 4.30 0.94 3.81
CA VAL A 65 3.64 0.83 2.51
C VAL A 65 3.70 -0.63 2.09
N VAL A 66 2.54 -1.21 1.81
CA VAL A 66 2.37 -2.55 1.24
C VAL A 66 1.95 -2.37 -0.21
N MET A 67 2.83 -2.66 -1.16
CA MET A 67 2.48 -2.55 -2.58
C MET A 67 2.14 -3.91 -3.20
N LYS A 68 1.09 -3.96 -4.02
CA LYS A 68 0.64 -5.15 -4.74
C LYS A 68 0.29 -4.81 -6.20
N GLY A 69 0.92 -5.51 -7.14
CA GLY A 69 0.62 -5.41 -8.58
C GLY A 69 1.86 -5.27 -9.45
N SER A 70 1.66 -5.25 -10.77
CA SER A 70 2.75 -5.14 -11.76
C SER A 70 2.71 -3.79 -12.45
N ILE A 71 3.73 -2.95 -12.23
CA ILE A 71 3.92 -1.65 -12.91
C ILE A 71 5.20 -1.62 -13.75
N GLY A 72 5.71 -2.81 -14.12
CA GLY A 72 7.15 -2.95 -14.26
C GLY A 72 7.75 -2.92 -12.85
N LYS A 73 8.99 -3.39 -12.70
CA LYS A 73 9.66 -3.33 -11.40
C LYS A 73 9.76 -1.85 -11.03
N ILE A 74 8.91 -1.33 -10.13
CA ILE A 74 9.07 0.02 -9.61
C ILE A 74 10.51 0.07 -9.09
N PRO A 75 11.38 0.93 -9.65
CA PRO A 75 12.78 0.93 -9.31
C PRO A 75 12.95 1.16 -7.81
N GLU A 76 13.73 0.29 -7.16
CA GLU A 76 14.00 0.42 -5.71
C GLU A 76 14.66 1.76 -5.39
N SER A 77 15.40 2.34 -6.35
CA SER A 77 16.01 3.67 -6.27
C SER A 77 14.99 4.79 -6.00
N LEU A 78 13.74 4.65 -6.45
CA LEU A 78 12.72 5.66 -6.20
C LEU A 78 12.25 5.68 -4.73
N PHE A 79 12.54 4.61 -3.97
CA PHE A 79 12.26 4.53 -2.53
C PHE A 79 13.48 4.91 -1.67
N SER A 80 14.55 5.45 -2.26
CA SER A 80 15.75 5.89 -1.54
C SER A 80 15.47 6.91 -0.44
N ASN A 81 14.38 7.67 -0.57
CA ASN A 81 13.92 8.62 0.44
C ASN A 81 13.15 7.98 1.61
N PHE A 82 12.84 6.67 1.57
CA PHE A 82 12.27 5.98 2.73
C PHE A 82 13.39 5.60 3.71
N PRO A 83 13.31 6.02 4.98
CA PRO A 83 14.43 5.90 5.93
C PRO A 83 14.71 4.49 6.47
N LEU A 84 13.93 3.46 6.10
CA LEU A 84 13.99 2.12 6.69
C LEU A 84 13.90 1.01 5.61
N PRO A 85 14.31 -0.23 5.92
CA PRO A 85 14.55 -1.27 4.91
C PRO A 85 13.30 -1.75 4.18
N ILE A 86 13.53 -2.40 3.03
CA ILE A 86 12.51 -3.07 2.21
C ILE A 86 12.42 -4.53 2.64
N ILE A 87 11.27 -4.96 3.13
CA ILE A 87 10.98 -6.37 3.43
C ILE A 87 10.18 -6.98 2.28
N HIS A 88 10.73 -8.05 1.70
CA HIS A 88 10.09 -8.81 0.64
C HIS A 88 9.27 -9.94 1.24
N VAL A 89 7.94 -9.81 1.21
CA VAL A 89 7.04 -10.87 1.70
C VAL A 89 6.85 -11.95 0.63
N ASN A 90 6.72 -11.54 -0.63
CA ASN A 90 6.74 -12.43 -1.79
C ASN A 90 7.06 -11.66 -3.09
N LYS A 91 7.07 -12.32 -4.25
CA LYS A 91 7.39 -11.71 -5.56
C LYS A 91 6.50 -10.51 -5.94
N LYS A 92 5.31 -10.36 -5.35
CA LYS A 92 4.30 -9.35 -5.70
C LYS A 92 3.99 -8.37 -4.57
N ILE A 93 4.48 -8.63 -3.35
CA ILE A 93 4.19 -7.83 -2.15
C ILE A 93 5.51 -7.33 -1.58
N ARG A 94 5.65 -6.02 -1.54
CA ARG A 94 6.80 -5.32 -0.98
C ARG A 94 6.34 -4.45 0.19
N LEU A 95 7.04 -4.57 1.31
CA LEU A 95 6.86 -3.75 2.50
C LEU A 95 8.00 -2.75 2.58
N TYR A 96 7.65 -1.48 2.64
CA TYR A 96 8.62 -0.40 2.80
C TYR A 96 8.57 0.15 4.20
N ASN A 97 9.74 0.58 4.66
CA ASN A 97 9.93 1.35 5.88
C ASN A 97 9.65 0.59 7.19
N LEU A 98 10.05 -0.69 7.26
CA LEU A 98 9.70 -1.62 8.33
C LEU A 98 10.91 -2.43 8.79
N THR A 99 11.15 -2.52 10.09
CA THR A 99 12.16 -3.46 10.67
C THR A 99 11.60 -4.88 10.79
N GLU A 100 12.46 -5.89 10.90
CA GLU A 100 12.01 -7.28 11.08
C GLU A 100 11.14 -7.48 12.34
N GLU A 101 11.44 -6.75 13.41
CA GLU A 101 10.67 -6.80 14.66
C GLU A 101 9.26 -6.22 14.47
N GLU A 102 9.16 -5.05 13.83
CA GLU A 102 7.86 -4.44 13.50
C GLU A 102 7.06 -5.34 12.54
N PHE A 103 7.73 -6.01 11.59
CA PHE A 103 7.08 -6.98 10.71
C PHE A 103 6.46 -8.14 11.49
N LYS A 104 7.21 -8.74 12.42
CA LYS A 104 6.69 -9.83 13.27
C LYS A 104 5.42 -9.41 14.01
N ILE A 105 5.35 -8.17 14.48
CA ILE A 105 4.21 -7.66 15.24
C ILE A 105 3.00 -7.40 14.34
N ILE A 106 3.18 -6.74 13.20
CA ILE A 106 2.10 -6.49 12.23
C ILE A 106 1.52 -7.83 11.74
N ASN A 107 2.40 -8.82 11.51
CA ASN A 107 2.00 -10.14 11.06
C ASN A 107 1.25 -10.92 12.16
N ALA A 108 1.75 -10.93 13.40
CA ALA A 108 1.10 -11.61 14.53
C ALA A 108 -0.30 -11.06 14.84
N ARG A 109 -0.60 -9.83 14.46
CA ARG A 109 -1.90 -9.17 14.65
C ARG A 109 -2.82 -9.26 13.45
N ASN A 110 -2.45 -10.03 12.43
CA ASN A 110 -3.17 -10.20 11.17
C ASN A 110 -3.40 -8.92 10.35
N HIS A 111 -2.88 -7.76 10.76
CA HIS A 111 -3.08 -6.48 10.06
C HIS A 111 -2.63 -6.52 8.59
N LEU A 112 -1.57 -7.27 8.30
CA LEU A 112 -1.13 -7.49 6.92
C LEU A 112 -2.14 -8.31 6.11
N ILE A 113 -2.65 -9.40 6.68
CA ILE A 113 -3.62 -10.29 6.01
C ILE A 113 -4.95 -9.57 5.80
N ASP A 114 -5.44 -8.88 6.84
CA ASP A 114 -6.70 -8.13 6.79
C ASP A 114 -6.64 -7.06 5.70
N GLY A 115 -5.60 -6.22 5.74
CA GLY A 115 -5.45 -5.16 4.75
C GLY A 115 -5.27 -5.68 3.32
N LEU A 116 -4.59 -6.81 3.13
CA LEU A 116 -4.47 -7.47 1.82
C LEU A 116 -5.80 -8.05 1.32
N ASN A 117 -6.63 -8.59 2.23
CA ASN A 117 -7.96 -9.10 1.90
C ASN A 117 -8.90 -7.96 1.52
N ILE A 118 -8.93 -6.88 2.29
CA ILE A 118 -9.67 -5.65 1.99
C ILE A 118 -9.23 -5.08 0.63
N SER A 119 -7.91 -5.00 0.42
CA SER A 119 -7.30 -4.60 -0.86
C SER A 119 -7.83 -5.42 -2.05
N LYS A 120 -7.94 -6.74 -1.87
CA LYS A 120 -8.48 -7.64 -2.90
C LYS A 120 -9.95 -7.36 -3.18
N ILE A 121 -10.76 -7.16 -2.13
CA ILE A 121 -12.20 -6.85 -2.26
C ILE A 121 -12.40 -5.54 -3.02
N ILE A 122 -11.73 -4.47 -2.59
CA ILE A 122 -11.82 -3.14 -3.23
C ILE A 122 -11.36 -3.22 -4.70
N SER A 123 -10.25 -3.91 -4.97
CA SER A 123 -9.77 -4.09 -6.35
C SER A 123 -10.78 -4.81 -7.25
N ASN A 124 -11.51 -5.79 -6.69
CA ASN A 124 -12.55 -6.51 -7.42
C ASN A 124 -13.79 -5.65 -7.66
N LEU A 125 -14.21 -4.87 -6.66
CA LEU A 125 -15.32 -3.92 -6.78
C LEU A 125 -15.06 -2.92 -7.90
N ILE A 126 -13.88 -2.29 -7.92
CA ILE A 126 -13.50 -1.32 -8.95
C ILE A 126 -13.59 -1.95 -10.36
N LYS A 127 -13.03 -3.14 -10.55
CA LYS A 127 -13.09 -3.85 -11.84
C LYS A 127 -14.50 -4.26 -12.23
N HIS A 128 -15.38 -4.46 -11.25
CA HIS A 128 -16.77 -4.81 -11.49
C HIS A 128 -17.58 -3.58 -11.89
N TYR A 129 -17.42 -2.46 -11.17
CA TYR A 129 -18.09 -1.19 -11.45
C TYR A 129 -17.75 -0.65 -12.84
N ASP A 130 -16.48 -0.73 -13.26
CA ASP A 130 -16.06 -0.30 -14.59
C ASP A 130 -16.76 -1.07 -15.72
N LYS A 131 -17.10 -2.35 -15.50
CA LYS A 131 -17.82 -3.16 -16.51
C LYS A 131 -19.30 -2.81 -16.63
N ILE A 132 -19.86 -2.08 -15.67
CA ILE A 132 -21.30 -1.82 -15.55
C ILE A 132 -21.62 -0.36 -15.88
N LEU A 133 -20.64 0.55 -15.74
CA LEU A 133 -20.80 1.93 -16.14
C LEU A 133 -20.60 2.06 -17.67
N PRO A 134 -21.51 2.73 -18.39
CA PRO A 134 -21.51 2.83 -19.85
C PRO A 134 -20.35 3.66 -20.42
#